data_AF-A0A418X2E5-F1
#
_entry.id   AF-A0A418X2E5-F1
#
_cell.length_a   1.000
_cell.length_b   1.000
_cell.length_c   1.000
_cell.angle_alpha   90.00
_cell.angle_beta   90.00
_cell.angle_gamma   90.00
#
_symmetry.space_group_name_H-M   'P 1'
#
loop_
_entity.id
_entity.type
_entity.pdbx_description
1 polymer ?
#
loop_
_entity_poly.entity_id
_entity_poly.type
_entity_poly.pdbx_seq_one_letter_code
_entity_poly.pdbx_strand_id
1 'polypeptide(L)'
;MATRKECDQYAEELNDRLDALIRWAIANWPKRDFPLLQSDFAQSRREIGGIIGPKLGDGEPDNTATGSTHNAPPYIAMNPMPWP
;
A
#
# COMPACT_ATOMS: atom_id res chain seq x y z
N MET A 1 20.69 5.26 -6.34
CA MET A 1 19.49 4.43 -6.57
C MET A 1 19.88 2.98 -6.35
N ALA A 2 19.04 2.19 -5.69
CA ALA A 2 19.31 0.77 -5.47
C ALA A 2 19.39 0.05 -6.83
N THR A 3 20.22 -0.98 -6.93
CA THR A 3 20.28 -1.81 -8.14
C THR A 3 19.02 -2.67 -8.24
N ARG A 4 18.64 -3.04 -9.47
CA ARG A 4 17.49 -3.93 -9.72
C ARG A 4 17.56 -5.21 -8.88
N LYS A 5 18.75 -5.78 -8.72
CA LYS A 5 19.00 -6.97 -7.90
C LYS A 5 18.69 -6.74 -6.41
N GLU A 6 19.01 -5.57 -5.87
CA GLU A 6 18.68 -5.20 -4.49
C GLU A 6 17.16 -5.02 -4.31
N CYS A 7 16.47 -4.46 -5.32
CA CYS A 7 15.01 -4.38 -5.31
C CYS A 7 14.36 -5.77 -5.38
N ASP A 8 14.83 -6.67 -6.26
CA ASP A 8 14.33 -8.04 -6.34
C ASP A 8 14.52 -8.78 -5.00
N GLN A 9 15.72 -8.69 -4.40
CA GLN A 9 15.98 -9.30 -3.09
C GLN A 9 15.08 -8.74 -1.99
N TYR A 10 14.86 -7.43 -1.97
CA TYR A 10 13.95 -6.81 -1.02
C TYR A 10 12.50 -7.28 -1.21
N ALA A 11 12.05 -7.40 -2.47
CA ALA A 11 10.71 -7.90 -2.78
C ALA A 11 10.50 -9.34 -2.30
N GLU A 12 11.51 -10.21 -2.47
CA GLU A 12 11.48 -11.58 -1.96
C GLU A 12 11.42 -11.62 -0.43
N GLU A 13 12.32 -10.89 0.25
CA GLU A 13 12.33 -10.83 1.72
C GLU A 13 11.02 -10.28 2.29
N LEU A 14 10.44 -9.27 1.67
CA LEU A 14 9.20 -8.66 2.15
C LEU A 14 8.02 -9.63 2.04
N ASN A 15 7.95 -10.43 0.97
CA ASN A 15 6.94 -11.48 0.82
C ASN A 15 7.10 -12.59 1.86
N ASP A 16 8.33 -13.06 2.08
CA ASP A 16 8.60 -14.11 3.06
C ASP A 16 8.20 -13.67 4.48
N ARG A 17 8.57 -12.43 4.85
CA ARG A 17 8.20 -11.87 6.16
C ARG A 17 6.69 -11.70 6.33
N LEU A 18 5.98 -11.31 5.27
CA LEU A 18 4.52 -11.24 5.31
C LEU A 18 3.91 -12.62 5.53
N ASP A 19 4.39 -13.63 4.83
CA ASP A 19 3.89 -15.00 4.98
C ASP A 19 4.15 -15.56 6.38
N ALA A 20 5.33 -15.33 6.93
CA ALA A 20 5.69 -15.68 8.30
C ALA A 20 4.78 -14.97 9.32
N LEU A 21 4.50 -13.68 9.13
CA LEU A 21 3.59 -12.90 9.97
C LEU A 21 2.18 -13.49 9.93
N ILE A 22 1.64 -13.80 8.75
CA ILE A 22 0.30 -14.36 8.58
C ILE A 22 0.20 -15.71 9.29
N ARG A 23 1.19 -16.59 9.10
CA ARG A 23 1.24 -17.89 9.78
C ARG A 23 1.25 -17.71 11.31
N TRP A 24 2.08 -16.80 11.81
CA TRP A 24 2.14 -16.51 13.25
C TRP A 24 0.82 -15.95 13.77
N ALA A 25 0.18 -15.01 13.06
CA ALA A 25 -1.07 -14.38 13.47
C ALA A 25 -2.22 -15.39 13.56
N ILE A 26 -2.34 -16.30 12.59
CA ILE A 26 -3.33 -17.37 12.60
C ILE A 26 -3.08 -18.32 13.78
N ALA A 27 -1.84 -18.73 14.01
CA ALA A 27 -1.49 -19.67 15.07
C ALA A 27 -1.68 -19.09 16.48
N ASN A 28 -1.47 -17.79 16.66
CA ASN A 28 -1.52 -17.11 17.96
C ASN A 28 -2.81 -16.31 18.18
N TRP A 29 -3.82 -16.52 17.34
CA TRP A 29 -5.06 -15.76 17.42
C TRP A 29 -5.82 -16.05 18.73
N PRO A 30 -6.12 -15.02 19.55
CA PRO A 30 -6.72 -15.22 20.87
C PRO A 30 -8.22 -15.59 20.82
N LYS A 31 -8.94 -15.23 19.75
CA LYS A 31 -10.40 -15.43 19.64
C LYS A 31 -10.73 -16.68 18.81
N ARG A 32 -10.88 -17.83 19.47
CA ARG A 32 -11.16 -19.10 18.77
C ARG A 32 -12.53 -19.19 18.12
N ASP A 33 -13.53 -18.46 18.62
CA ASP A 33 -14.87 -18.40 18.02
C ASP A 33 -14.91 -17.72 16.65
N PHE A 34 -13.92 -16.88 16.36
CA PHE A 34 -13.79 -16.17 15.08
C PHE A 34 -12.37 -16.38 14.55
N PRO A 35 -12.06 -17.55 13.98
CA PRO A 35 -10.72 -17.87 13.53
C PRO A 35 -10.29 -16.93 12.41
N LEU A 36 -9.06 -16.46 12.49
CA LEU A 36 -8.43 -15.67 11.43
C LEU A 36 -8.08 -16.60 10.26
N LEU A 37 -8.48 -16.23 9.04
CA LEU A 37 -8.22 -16.99 7.82
C LEU A 37 -7.14 -16.30 6.99
N GLN A 38 -6.49 -17.05 6.09
CA GLN A 38 -5.57 -16.43 5.12
C GLN A 38 -6.27 -15.38 4.25
N SER A 39 -7.57 -15.58 3.95
CA SER A 39 -8.37 -14.65 3.13
C SER A 39 -8.49 -13.25 3.73
N ASP A 40 -8.43 -13.13 5.06
CA ASP A 40 -8.49 -11.84 5.75
C ASP A 40 -7.27 -10.95 5.43
N PHE A 41 -6.18 -11.56 4.98
CA PHE A 41 -4.94 -10.87 4.59
C PHE A 41 -4.85 -10.56 3.09
N ALA A 42 -5.90 -10.84 2.31
CA ALA A 42 -5.90 -10.60 0.87
C ALA A 42 -5.67 -9.11 0.52
N GLN A 43 -6.19 -8.18 1.33
CA GLN A 43 -5.92 -6.76 1.14
C GLN A 43 -4.44 -6.43 1.40
N SER A 44 -3.88 -6.92 2.51
CA SER A 44 -2.47 -6.71 2.85
C SER A 44 -1.54 -7.25 1.74
N ARG A 45 -1.85 -8.43 1.18
CA ARG A 45 -1.11 -8.97 0.04
C ARG A 45 -1.18 -8.08 -1.20
N ARG A 46 -2.33 -7.47 -1.49
CA ARG A 46 -2.49 -6.52 -2.60
C ARG A 46 -1.67 -5.25 -2.39
N GLU A 47 -1.71 -4.68 -1.19
CA GLU A 47 -0.93 -3.48 -0.87
C GLU A 47 0.58 -3.75 -0.98
N ILE A 48 1.07 -4.85 -0.39
CA ILE A 48 2.47 -5.25 -0.49
C ILE A 48 2.85 -5.52 -1.94
N GLY A 49 1.98 -6.17 -2.73
CA GLY A 49 2.14 -6.34 -4.18
C GLY A 49 2.35 -5.03 -4.93
N GLY A 50 1.62 -3.98 -4.56
CA GLY A 50 1.81 -2.63 -5.11
C GLY A 50 3.14 -1.99 -4.71
N ILE A 51 3.62 -2.25 -3.49
CA ILE A 51 4.92 -1.77 -3.00
C ILE A 51 6.05 -2.45 -3.76
N ILE A 52 6.06 -3.78 -3.84
CA ILE A 52 7.15 -4.56 -4.45
C ILE A 52 7.18 -4.48 -5.98
N GLY A 53 6.04 -4.18 -6.61
CA GLY A 53 5.94 -4.08 -8.06
C GLY A 53 6.27 -2.67 -8.53
N PRO A 54 5.27 -1.91 -9.01
CA PRO A 54 5.51 -0.62 -9.65
C PRO A 54 6.19 0.40 -8.72
N LYS A 55 5.96 0.36 -7.41
CA LYS A 55 6.56 1.36 -6.50
C LYS A 55 8.00 1.07 -6.07
N LEU A 56 8.53 -0.14 -6.30
CA LEU A 56 9.87 -0.51 -5.83
C LEU A 56 10.98 -0.17 -6.83
N GLY A 57 10.67 -0.26 -8.12
CA GLY A 57 11.60 0.01 -9.21
C GLY A 57 11.46 1.41 -9.82
N ASP A 58 10.31 2.05 -9.63
CA ASP A 58 10.04 3.37 -10.20
C ASP A 58 10.46 4.47 -9.21
N GLY A 59 11.63 5.04 -9.46
CA GLY A 59 12.12 6.23 -8.79
C GLY A 59 11.41 7.52 -9.23
N GLU A 60 10.33 7.43 -10.00
CA GLU A 60 9.49 8.55 -10.39
C GLU A 60 8.01 8.22 -10.16
N PRO A 61 7.19 9.20 -9.77
CA PRO A 61 5.75 8.97 -9.68
C PRO A 61 5.23 8.77 -11.10
N ASP A 62 4.93 7.51 -11.44
CA ASP A 62 4.14 7.19 -12.62
C ASP A 62 2.80 7.95 -12.54
N ASN A 63 2.71 9.03 -13.31
CA ASN A 63 1.56 9.89 -13.48
C ASN A 63 0.45 9.20 -14.33
N THR A 64 0.40 7.88 -14.38
CA THR A 64 -0.67 7.14 -15.06
C THR A 64 -1.66 6.49 -14.09
N ALA A 65 -1.95 7.19 -12.99
CA ALA A 65 -3.24 7.04 -12.33
C ALA A 65 -4.34 7.53 -13.30
N THR A 66 -4.94 6.57 -13.97
CA THR A 66 -6.11 6.75 -14.82
C THR A 66 -7.23 7.40 -13.99
N GLY A 67 -7.60 8.62 -14.38
CA GLY A 67 -8.87 9.24 -14.02
C GLY A 67 -8.94 9.87 -12.62
N SER A 68 -8.40 11.08 -12.47
CA SER A 68 -9.03 12.14 -11.67
C SER A 68 -8.32 13.45 -11.95
N THR A 69 -9.11 14.46 -12.26
CA THR A 69 -8.77 15.87 -12.40
C THR A 69 -7.98 16.38 -11.18
N HIS A 70 -6.67 16.14 -11.11
CA HIS A 70 -5.83 16.52 -9.96
C HIS A 70 -5.01 17.80 -10.19
N ASN A 71 -5.48 18.71 -11.05
CA ASN A 71 -4.88 20.04 -11.17
C ASN A 71 -5.82 21.17 -10.73
N ALA A 72 -6.82 20.84 -9.90
CA ALA A 72 -7.60 21.82 -9.17
C ALA A 72 -6.98 21.98 -7.76
N PRO A 73 -6.64 23.20 -7.32
CA PRO A 73 -6.24 23.43 -5.94
C PRO A 73 -7.29 22.87 -4.97
N PRO A 74 -6.91 22.36 -3.78
CA PRO A 74 -7.86 21.82 -2.80
C PRO A 74 -8.72 22.90 -2.11
N TYR A 75 -8.72 24.13 -2.64
CA TYR A 75 -9.46 25.26 -2.13
C TYR A 75 -10.39 25.81 -3.21
N ILE A 76 -11.59 26.19 -2.79
CA ILE A 76 -12.51 26.99 -3.60
C ILE A 76 -12.14 28.44 -3.35
N ALA A 77 -11.85 29.20 -4.40
CA ALA A 77 -11.66 30.64 -4.30
C ALA A 77 -13.00 31.32 -3.98
N MET A 78 -13.34 31.42 -2.70
CA MET A 78 -14.48 32.20 -2.23
C MET A 78 -14.04 33.65 -2.00
N ASN A 79 -14.71 34.59 -2.66
CA ASN A 79 -14.62 36.01 -2.30
C ASN A 79 -15.35 36.17 -0.95
N PRO A 80 -14.65 36.48 0.16
CA PRO A 80 -15.31 36.62 1.45
C PRO A 80 -16.32 37.77 1.36
N MET A 81 -17.52 37.58 1.92
CA MET A 81 -18.47 38.68 2.09
C MET A 81 -17.79 39.78 2.92
N PRO A 82 -17.96 41.06 2.56
CA PRO A 82 -17.39 42.16 3.34
C PRO A 82 -17.96 42.10 4.76
N TRP A 83 -17.07 42.11 5.75
CA TRP A 83 -17.47 42.22 7.15
C TRP A 83 -18.18 43.57 7.38
N PRO A 84 -19.24 43.61 8.21
CA PRO A 84 -19.98 44.84 8.50
C PRO A 84 -19.16 45.88 9.24
#